data_AF-A0A2S9SNF9-F1
#
_entry.id   AF-A0A2S9SNF9-F1
#
_cell.length_a   1.000
_cell.length_b   1.000
_cell.length_c   1.000
_cell.angle_alpha   90.00
_cell.angle_beta   90.00
_cell.angle_gamma   90.00
#
_symmetry.space_group_name_H-M   'P 1'
#
loop_
_entity.id
_entity.type
_entity.pdbx_description
1 polymer ?
#
loop_
_entity_poly.entity_id
_entity_poly.type
_entity_poly.pdbx_seq_one_letter_code
_entity_poly.pdbx_strand_id
1 'polypeptide(L)'
;MFKKETMFINVVKQNNNLKVEYKKYINNKEISEDHSTFLLDGDILPDNIVRKLNNLQNENDLSYISTLLLSDTTKLIPKSISPKVKDCEIINFNDAYDIVVLKTTLFETQNYFGKTGIDYIYSAFHIMNAHIQKQSSKNELLFFIYNDRAYILIVDKNSKIVYNEVVDLLTFDAVKRTHFYEDNLEGQKLFDELYYLELSELLQKILKNFHESQKEIFIQKVSFLFALRNLTKEQLTNLSLELMLKVDDYSVDIHDELFSLSRNPNVLKSFVVPRKKKKKKDSRYIFVFILFAMMFYGGYKIYNMIDFRKIAINLNLIEATKTINLEKLPDHILNNSKIEHRIKAIFNTTPQNVMINELILKNKVLELKITAKDNENLDLLKQSLNKIYQIVETKKLDEKQESNFEAIVVAKDELEIKDVVYGIFTKDYLQDELFDKDSINEQLKILLPEHSIIKYIETLNANQVEIFSFSVNTIIKEPKDLFNIFTNINSELYSITISKPILMKNTNLGIEVDFIIEFNQLKN
;
A
#
# COMPACT_ATOMS: atom_id res chain seq x y z
N MET A 1 -10.52 -2.09 -12.93
CA MET A 1 -11.43 -2.97 -13.71
C MET A 1 -12.74 -3.09 -12.96
N PHE A 2 -13.82 -2.49 -13.48
CA PHE A 2 -15.06 -2.23 -12.75
C PHE A 2 -15.93 -3.50 -12.64
N LYS A 3 -15.81 -4.23 -11.52
CA LYS A 3 -16.63 -5.43 -11.20
C LYS A 3 -18.03 -5.10 -10.65
N LYS A 4 -18.38 -3.81 -10.54
CA LYS A 4 -19.65 -3.31 -10.02
C LYS A 4 -20.31 -2.46 -11.09
N GLU A 5 -21.62 -2.30 -10.99
CA GLU A 5 -22.38 -1.37 -11.82
C GLU A 5 -21.76 0.03 -11.70
N THR A 6 -21.34 0.61 -12.83
CA THR A 6 -20.76 1.95 -12.91
C THR A 6 -21.49 2.78 -13.94
N MET A 7 -21.70 4.05 -13.64
CA MET A 7 -22.36 4.99 -14.53
C MET A 7 -21.38 6.09 -14.91
N PHE A 8 -21.25 6.38 -16.18
CA PHE A 8 -20.50 7.54 -16.67
C PHE A 8 -21.50 8.53 -17.24
N ILE A 9 -21.34 9.80 -16.90
CA ILE A 9 -22.21 10.90 -17.31
C ILE A 9 -21.31 11.96 -17.94
N ASN A 10 -21.47 12.21 -19.21
CA ASN A 10 -20.72 13.22 -19.95
C ASN A 10 -21.59 14.45 -20.11
N VAL A 11 -21.08 15.61 -19.70
CA VAL A 11 -21.75 16.89 -19.81
C VAL A 11 -20.87 17.79 -20.66
N VAL A 12 -21.29 18.07 -21.90
CA VAL A 12 -20.49 18.81 -22.88
C VAL A 12 -21.26 20.08 -23.27
N LYS A 13 -20.63 21.24 -23.06
CA LYS A 13 -21.16 22.54 -23.48
C LYS A 13 -20.61 22.89 -24.86
N GLN A 14 -21.50 23.01 -25.84
CA GLN A 14 -21.22 23.47 -27.20
C GLN A 14 -21.99 24.76 -27.43
N ASN A 15 -21.29 25.89 -27.39
CA ASN A 15 -21.88 27.23 -27.50
C ASN A 15 -23.05 27.40 -26.49
N ASN A 16 -24.28 27.59 -26.98
CA ASN A 16 -25.49 27.75 -26.15
C ASN A 16 -26.21 26.42 -25.87
N ASN A 17 -25.66 25.29 -26.30
CA ASN A 17 -26.21 23.96 -26.06
C ASN A 17 -25.41 23.22 -24.99
N LEU A 18 -26.10 22.56 -24.07
CA LEU A 18 -25.51 21.59 -23.15
C LEU A 18 -26.06 20.21 -23.47
N LYS A 19 -25.19 19.31 -23.93
CA LYS A 19 -25.54 17.91 -24.16
C LYS A 19 -25.09 17.09 -22.95
N VAL A 20 -26.03 16.32 -22.40
CA VAL A 20 -25.80 15.39 -21.29
C VAL A 20 -26.07 14.00 -21.82
N GLU A 21 -25.07 13.13 -21.76
CA GLU A 21 -25.21 11.72 -22.12
C GLU A 21 -24.75 10.86 -20.96
N TYR A 22 -25.38 9.71 -20.75
CA TYR A 22 -24.87 8.75 -19.78
C TYR A 22 -24.88 7.33 -20.32
N LYS A 23 -23.88 6.56 -19.89
CA LYS A 23 -23.75 5.14 -20.18
C LYS A 23 -23.60 4.36 -18.88
N LYS A 24 -24.44 3.35 -18.71
CA LYS A 24 -24.40 2.42 -17.58
C LYS A 24 -23.71 1.13 -17.99
N TYR A 25 -22.70 0.74 -17.22
CA TYR A 25 -21.91 -0.45 -17.44
C TYR A 25 -22.06 -1.42 -16.27
N ILE A 26 -22.21 -2.71 -16.57
CA ILE A 26 -22.05 -3.81 -15.60
C ILE A 26 -21.01 -4.75 -16.16
N ASN A 27 -19.99 -5.08 -15.37
CA ASN A 27 -18.89 -5.96 -15.78
C ASN A 27 -18.27 -5.54 -17.12
N ASN A 28 -18.06 -4.23 -17.31
CA ASN A 28 -17.56 -3.61 -18.54
C ASN A 28 -18.43 -3.76 -19.80
N LYS A 29 -19.65 -4.30 -19.70
CA LYS A 29 -20.64 -4.32 -20.78
C LYS A 29 -21.65 -3.20 -20.60
N GLU A 30 -21.96 -2.53 -21.69
CA GLU A 30 -22.96 -1.48 -21.75
C GLU A 30 -24.37 -2.08 -21.65
N ILE A 31 -25.26 -1.42 -20.90
CA ILE A 31 -26.63 -1.89 -20.66
C ILE A 31 -27.66 -0.84 -21.06
N SER A 32 -27.36 0.44 -20.82
CA SER A 32 -28.26 1.52 -21.16
C SER A 32 -27.48 2.79 -21.48
N GLU A 33 -27.99 3.50 -22.47
CA GLU A 33 -27.55 4.81 -22.93
C GLU A 33 -28.78 5.72 -23.00
N ASP A 34 -28.62 6.97 -22.60
CA ASP A 34 -29.62 8.01 -22.80
C ASP A 34 -28.92 9.37 -22.95
N HIS A 35 -29.58 10.29 -23.63
CA HIS A 35 -29.06 11.60 -23.95
C HIS A 35 -30.11 12.69 -23.74
N SER A 36 -29.66 13.90 -23.47
CA SER A 36 -30.53 15.06 -23.33
C SER A 36 -29.79 16.31 -23.72
N THR A 37 -30.47 17.19 -24.46
CA THR A 37 -29.92 18.47 -24.89
C THR A 37 -30.71 19.59 -24.22
N PHE A 38 -29.99 20.57 -23.70
CA PHE A 38 -30.56 21.75 -23.05
C PHE A 38 -30.03 23.01 -23.73
N LEU A 39 -30.89 24.01 -23.89
CA LEU A 39 -30.49 25.36 -24.26
C LEU A 39 -30.10 26.12 -22.99
N LEU A 40 -28.98 26.84 -23.05
CA LEU A 40 -28.43 27.62 -21.95
C LEU A 40 -28.52 29.12 -22.25
N ASP A 41 -29.01 29.88 -21.28
CA ASP A 41 -29.10 31.34 -21.33
C ASP A 41 -28.12 32.03 -20.35
N GLY A 42 -27.04 31.36 -19.95
CA GLY A 42 -26.04 31.96 -19.05
C GLY A 42 -24.87 31.05 -18.65
N ASP A 43 -24.03 31.58 -17.76
CA ASP A 43 -22.76 30.97 -17.33
C ASP A 43 -22.89 30.09 -16.09
N ILE A 44 -24.09 29.86 -15.59
CA ILE A 44 -24.35 29.02 -14.41
C ILE A 44 -25.18 27.83 -14.84
N LEU A 45 -24.80 26.64 -14.36
CA LEU A 45 -25.54 25.41 -14.61
C LEU A 45 -26.98 25.53 -14.06
N PRO A 46 -28.02 25.47 -14.91
CA PRO A 46 -29.41 25.64 -14.50
C PRO A 46 -29.88 24.58 -13.49
N ASP A 47 -30.76 24.97 -12.56
CA ASP A 47 -31.18 24.10 -11.45
C ASP A 47 -31.94 22.84 -11.89
N ASN A 48 -32.65 22.88 -13.02
CA ASN A 48 -33.28 21.69 -13.62
C ASN A 48 -32.23 20.65 -14.05
N ILE A 49 -31.12 21.09 -14.65
CA ILE A 49 -30.01 20.22 -15.04
C ILE A 49 -29.27 19.70 -13.81
N VAL A 50 -29.03 20.56 -12.81
CA VAL A 50 -28.45 20.16 -11.52
C VAL A 50 -29.29 19.06 -10.86
N ARG A 51 -30.62 19.23 -10.81
CA ARG A 51 -31.53 18.20 -10.27
C ARG A 51 -31.43 16.90 -11.07
N LYS A 52 -31.42 16.96 -12.41
CA LYS A 52 -31.27 15.77 -13.25
C LYS A 52 -29.96 15.05 -12.98
N LEU A 53 -28.83 15.75 -12.98
CA LEU A 53 -27.51 15.16 -12.72
C LEU A 53 -27.39 14.57 -11.31
N ASN A 54 -27.97 15.23 -10.30
CA ASN A 54 -27.98 14.71 -8.94
C ASN A 54 -28.89 13.48 -8.79
N ASN A 55 -30.02 13.43 -9.50
CA ASN A 55 -30.87 12.25 -9.54
C ASN A 55 -30.14 11.05 -10.18
N LEU A 56 -29.50 11.25 -11.34
CA LEU A 56 -28.69 10.21 -11.99
C LEU A 56 -27.55 9.73 -11.08
N GLN A 57 -26.90 10.63 -10.34
CA GLN A 57 -25.86 10.27 -9.37
C GLN A 57 -26.42 9.49 -8.16
N ASN A 58 -27.65 9.76 -7.74
CA ASN A 58 -28.30 9.05 -6.63
C ASN A 58 -28.78 7.65 -7.02
N GLU A 59 -29.10 7.43 -8.29
CA GLU A 59 -29.46 6.10 -8.82
C GLU A 59 -28.28 5.12 -8.73
N ASN A 60 -27.05 5.59 -8.97
CA ASN A 60 -25.85 4.77 -8.89
C ASN A 60 -24.70 5.46 -8.11
N ASP A 61 -24.28 4.84 -7.00
CA ASP A 61 -23.23 5.37 -6.12
C ASP A 61 -21.86 5.47 -6.81
N LEU A 62 -21.62 4.66 -7.85
CA LEU A 62 -20.42 4.67 -8.69
C LEU A 62 -20.70 5.39 -10.01
N SER A 63 -21.29 6.58 -9.91
CA SER A 63 -21.47 7.53 -11.00
C SER A 63 -20.24 8.44 -11.13
N TYR A 64 -19.81 8.73 -12.37
CA TYR A 64 -18.72 9.65 -12.66
C TYR A 64 -19.17 10.69 -13.68
N ILE A 65 -18.93 11.97 -13.38
CA ILE A 65 -19.24 13.06 -14.30
C ILE A 65 -17.96 13.49 -15.02
N SER A 66 -18.01 13.54 -16.35
CA SER A 66 -16.93 14.05 -17.19
C SER A 66 -17.38 15.22 -18.06
N THR A 67 -16.42 16.08 -18.42
CA THR A 67 -16.66 17.25 -19.28
C THR A 67 -15.39 17.62 -20.05
N LEU A 68 -15.56 18.47 -21.07
CA LEU A 68 -14.46 19.23 -21.65
C LEU A 68 -14.36 20.59 -20.96
N LEU A 69 -13.17 21.18 -20.96
CA LEU A 69 -12.97 22.57 -20.52
C LEU A 69 -13.97 23.50 -21.23
N LEU A 70 -14.69 24.30 -20.44
CA LEU A 70 -15.76 25.19 -20.97
C LEU A 70 -15.17 26.36 -21.75
N SER A 71 -14.11 26.94 -21.18
CA SER A 71 -13.25 27.90 -21.83
C SER A 71 -11.91 27.23 -22.04
N ASP A 72 -11.28 27.45 -23.19
CA ASP A 72 -10.02 26.80 -23.47
C ASP A 72 -8.86 27.81 -23.37
N THR A 73 -7.90 27.52 -22.52
CA THR A 73 -6.61 28.25 -22.50
C THR A 73 -5.47 27.26 -22.62
N THR A 74 -5.79 26.06 -23.12
CA THR A 74 -4.86 24.95 -23.18
C THR A 74 -3.82 25.16 -24.26
N LYS A 75 -2.60 24.79 -23.92
CA LYS A 75 -1.47 24.74 -24.84
C LYS A 75 -0.69 23.47 -24.58
N LEU A 76 -0.07 22.93 -25.63
CA LEU A 76 0.97 21.91 -25.47
C LEU A 76 2.31 22.59 -25.32
N ILE A 77 3.05 22.24 -24.28
CA ILE A 77 4.40 22.74 -24.05
C ILE A 77 5.40 21.60 -23.91
N PRO A 78 6.65 21.77 -24.38
CA PRO A 78 7.69 20.77 -24.15
C PRO A 78 7.91 20.55 -22.64
N LYS A 79 8.09 19.30 -22.23
CA LYS A 79 8.36 18.94 -20.82
C LYS A 79 9.55 19.66 -20.21
N SER A 80 10.52 20.06 -21.03
CA SER A 80 11.70 20.83 -20.60
C SER A 80 11.36 22.22 -20.06
N ILE A 81 10.26 22.82 -20.50
CA ILE A 81 9.81 24.17 -20.11
C ILE A 81 8.65 24.10 -19.12
N SER A 82 7.93 22.98 -19.08
CA SER A 82 6.78 22.73 -18.22
C SER A 82 6.95 23.13 -16.74
N PRO A 83 8.04 22.76 -16.04
CA PRO A 83 8.24 23.18 -14.65
C PRO A 83 8.41 24.69 -14.43
N LYS A 84 8.68 25.47 -15.49
CA LYS A 84 8.90 26.92 -15.42
C LYS A 84 7.61 27.74 -15.57
N VAL A 85 6.53 27.11 -16.02
CA VAL A 85 5.25 27.79 -16.25
C VAL A 85 4.53 27.98 -14.92
N LYS A 86 4.18 29.24 -14.61
CA LYS A 86 3.43 29.61 -13.41
C LYS A 86 1.96 29.79 -13.74
N ASP A 87 1.11 29.72 -12.72
CA ASP A 87 -0.34 29.96 -12.79
C ASP A 87 -1.12 29.04 -13.74
N CYS A 88 -0.49 27.94 -14.15
CA CYS A 88 -1.11 26.88 -14.93
C CYS A 88 -1.23 25.59 -14.12
N GLU A 89 -2.24 24.80 -14.44
CA GLU A 89 -2.30 23.38 -14.10
C GLU A 89 -1.67 22.57 -15.24
N ILE A 90 -0.85 21.59 -14.89
CA ILE A 90 0.01 20.86 -15.83
C ILE A 90 -0.31 19.38 -15.76
N ILE A 91 -0.55 18.77 -16.92
CA ILE A 91 -0.75 17.32 -17.04
C ILE A 91 0.16 16.74 -18.09
N ASN A 92 0.70 15.56 -17.78
CA ASN A 92 1.41 14.74 -18.74
C ASN A 92 0.51 14.34 -19.92
N PHE A 93 0.90 14.76 -21.12
CA PHE A 93 0.20 14.44 -22.35
C PHE A 93 0.80 13.21 -23.05
N ASN A 94 2.11 13.25 -23.29
CA ASN A 94 2.89 12.14 -23.84
C ASN A 94 4.36 12.28 -23.41
N ASP A 95 5.28 11.47 -23.94
CA ASP A 95 6.69 11.51 -23.52
C ASP A 95 7.40 12.85 -23.76
N ALA A 96 6.94 13.66 -24.72
CA ALA A 96 7.61 14.89 -25.14
C ALA A 96 6.92 16.17 -24.63
N TYR A 97 5.60 16.17 -24.49
CA TYR A 97 4.79 17.35 -24.18
C TYR A 97 3.92 17.14 -22.94
N ASP A 98 3.61 18.25 -22.29
CA ASP A 98 2.56 18.38 -21.29
C ASP A 98 1.44 19.29 -21.83
N ILE A 99 0.20 19.03 -21.42
CA ILE A 99 -0.88 20.02 -21.58
C ILE A 99 -0.85 20.95 -20.37
N VAL A 100 -0.86 22.24 -20.63
CA VAL A 100 -1.06 23.27 -19.61
C VAL A 100 -2.36 24.01 -19.83
N VAL A 101 -3.05 24.35 -18.75
CA VAL A 101 -4.25 25.19 -18.74
C VAL A 101 -4.12 26.25 -17.66
N LEU A 102 -4.65 27.45 -17.86
CA LEU A 102 -4.66 28.46 -16.79
C LEU A 102 -5.51 27.96 -15.60
N LYS A 103 -5.02 28.20 -14.38
CA LYS A 103 -5.75 27.83 -13.16
C LYS A 103 -7.12 28.51 -13.06
N THR A 104 -7.25 29.73 -13.58
CA THR A 104 -8.51 30.48 -13.64
C THR A 104 -9.55 29.74 -14.50
N THR A 105 -9.16 29.32 -15.71
CA THR A 105 -10.01 28.56 -16.63
C THR A 105 -10.45 27.22 -16.05
N LEU A 106 -9.52 26.51 -15.40
CA LEU A 106 -9.84 25.25 -14.71
C LEU A 106 -10.81 25.50 -13.54
N PHE A 107 -10.60 26.57 -12.77
CA PHE A 107 -11.47 26.95 -11.66
C PHE A 107 -12.88 27.33 -12.14
N GLU A 108 -13.01 28.08 -13.23
CA GLU A 108 -14.30 28.42 -13.84
C GLU A 108 -15.08 27.15 -14.22
N THR A 109 -14.40 26.20 -14.88
CA THR A 109 -15.01 24.91 -15.24
C THR A 109 -15.43 24.13 -13.99
N GLN A 110 -14.60 24.07 -12.95
CA GLN A 110 -14.96 23.40 -11.70
C GLN A 110 -16.14 24.06 -10.99
N ASN A 111 -16.16 25.40 -10.96
CA ASN A 111 -17.20 26.18 -10.31
C ASN A 111 -18.55 26.06 -11.01
N TYR A 112 -18.55 25.97 -12.35
CA TYR A 112 -19.74 25.67 -13.14
C TYR A 112 -20.45 24.39 -12.67
N PHE A 113 -19.66 23.37 -12.30
CA PHE A 113 -20.15 22.11 -11.74
C PHE A 113 -20.20 22.09 -10.21
N GLY A 114 -20.06 23.23 -9.50
CA GLY A 114 -19.96 23.26 -8.03
C GLY A 114 -21.15 22.60 -7.32
N LYS A 115 -22.37 22.71 -7.88
CA LYS A 115 -23.61 22.12 -7.32
C LYS A 115 -23.74 20.60 -7.53
N THR A 116 -23.08 20.03 -8.55
CA THR A 116 -23.15 18.59 -8.87
C THR A 116 -21.86 17.84 -8.54
N GLY A 117 -20.74 18.57 -8.49
CA GLY A 117 -19.37 18.10 -8.60
C GLY A 117 -19.02 17.61 -10.01
N ILE A 118 -17.72 17.51 -10.27
CA ILE A 118 -17.13 16.98 -11.50
C ILE A 118 -16.04 15.97 -11.13
N ASP A 119 -15.91 14.88 -11.89
CA ASP A 119 -14.91 13.84 -11.62
C ASP A 119 -13.77 13.84 -12.64
N TYR A 120 -14.06 14.20 -13.88
CA TYR A 120 -13.06 14.32 -14.94
C TYR A 120 -13.29 15.59 -15.78
N ILE A 121 -12.24 16.38 -15.95
CA ILE A 121 -12.15 17.46 -16.93
C ILE A 121 -11.06 17.09 -17.94
N TYR A 122 -11.38 17.12 -19.23
CA TYR A 122 -10.45 16.88 -20.33
C TYR A 122 -10.34 18.12 -21.23
N SER A 123 -9.33 18.14 -22.10
CA SER A 123 -9.16 19.15 -23.14
C SER A 123 -9.33 18.55 -24.53
N ALA A 124 -9.50 19.40 -25.54
CA ALA A 124 -9.50 19.00 -26.94
C ALA A 124 -8.26 18.18 -27.35
N PHE A 125 -7.08 18.50 -26.81
CA PHE A 125 -5.87 17.72 -27.07
C PHE A 125 -5.99 16.26 -26.62
N HIS A 126 -6.75 15.96 -25.56
CA HIS A 126 -6.98 14.57 -25.15
C HIS A 126 -7.73 13.77 -26.22
N ILE A 127 -8.72 14.40 -26.87
CA ILE A 127 -9.48 13.81 -27.98
C ILE A 127 -8.57 13.61 -29.19
N MET A 128 -7.77 14.62 -29.54
CA MET A 128 -6.81 14.49 -30.65
C MET A 128 -5.79 13.37 -30.42
N ASN A 129 -5.30 13.21 -29.19
CA ASN A 129 -4.39 12.13 -28.85
C ASN A 129 -5.04 10.75 -28.97
N ALA A 130 -6.29 10.62 -28.51
CA ALA A 130 -7.06 9.40 -28.66
C ALA A 130 -7.22 9.04 -30.15
N HIS A 131 -7.44 10.05 -31.01
CA HIS A 131 -7.49 9.84 -32.46
C HIS A 131 -6.14 9.36 -33.03
N ILE A 132 -5.03 10.03 -32.69
CA ILE A 132 -3.66 9.66 -33.12
C ILE A 132 -3.37 8.20 -32.77
N GLN A 133 -3.72 7.78 -31.56
CA GLN A 133 -3.51 6.42 -31.08
C GLN A 133 -4.38 5.39 -31.81
N LYS A 134 -5.67 5.69 -32.05
CA LYS A 134 -6.60 4.78 -32.72
C LYS A 134 -6.29 4.59 -34.21
N GLN A 135 -5.93 5.67 -34.91
CA GLN A 135 -5.70 5.66 -36.36
C GLN A 135 -4.23 5.43 -36.76
N SER A 136 -3.31 5.36 -35.79
CA SER A 136 -1.86 5.25 -36.05
C SER A 136 -1.36 6.33 -37.03
N SER A 137 -1.79 7.55 -36.76
CA SER A 137 -1.55 8.76 -37.53
C SER A 137 -0.06 9.03 -37.81
N LYS A 138 0.32 9.24 -39.08
CA LYS A 138 1.73 9.45 -39.50
C LYS A 138 1.84 10.48 -40.61
N ASN A 139 2.85 11.36 -40.53
CA ASN A 139 3.12 12.41 -41.51
C ASN A 139 1.85 13.20 -41.87
N GLU A 140 1.08 13.59 -40.86
CA GLU A 140 -0.23 14.21 -41.07
C GLU A 140 -0.40 15.48 -40.25
N LEU A 141 -1.16 16.40 -40.81
CA LEU A 141 -1.66 17.58 -40.14
C LEU A 141 -3.10 17.31 -39.67
N LEU A 142 -3.31 17.33 -38.37
CA LEU A 142 -4.58 17.10 -37.71
C LEU A 142 -5.21 18.43 -37.32
N PHE A 143 -6.48 18.61 -37.69
CA PHE A 143 -7.24 19.82 -37.46
C PHE A 143 -8.53 19.47 -36.73
N PHE A 144 -8.58 19.69 -35.42
CA PHE A 144 -9.78 19.47 -34.62
C PHE A 144 -10.49 20.78 -34.35
N ILE A 145 -11.77 20.86 -34.73
CA ILE A 145 -12.57 22.08 -34.59
C ILE A 145 -13.58 21.85 -33.49
N TYR A 146 -13.53 22.69 -32.46
CA TYR A 146 -14.43 22.62 -31.31
C TYR A 146 -14.63 23.99 -30.67
N ASN A 147 -15.88 24.38 -30.39
CA ASN A 147 -16.27 25.66 -29.79
C ASN A 147 -15.55 26.86 -30.44
N ASP A 148 -15.69 26.98 -31.76
CA ASP A 148 -15.14 28.07 -32.57
C ASP A 148 -13.61 28.22 -32.48
N ARG A 149 -12.91 27.12 -32.18
CA ARG A 149 -11.45 27.05 -32.13
C ARG A 149 -10.91 25.90 -32.94
N ALA A 150 -9.77 26.14 -33.57
CA ALA A 150 -8.96 25.15 -34.26
C ALA A 150 -7.81 24.68 -33.35
N TYR A 151 -7.78 23.39 -33.05
CA TYR A 151 -6.66 22.71 -32.41
C TYR A 151 -5.88 21.97 -33.47
N ILE A 152 -4.61 22.31 -33.61
CA ILE A 152 -3.81 21.93 -34.76
C ILE A 152 -2.59 21.17 -34.26
N LEU A 153 -2.35 19.99 -34.82
CA LEU A 153 -1.18 19.16 -34.53
C LEU A 153 -0.56 18.68 -35.83
N ILE A 154 0.77 18.64 -35.90
CA ILE A 154 1.49 17.93 -36.97
C ILE A 154 2.24 16.78 -36.33
N VAL A 155 2.05 15.57 -36.86
CA VAL A 155 2.77 14.37 -36.43
C VAL A 155 3.74 13.87 -37.50
N ASP A 156 4.91 13.42 -37.06
CA ASP A 156 5.94 12.86 -37.92
C ASP A 156 5.65 11.41 -38.36
N LYS A 157 6.61 10.78 -39.03
CA LYS A 157 6.56 9.38 -39.49
C LYS A 157 6.44 8.36 -38.35
N ASN A 158 6.78 8.76 -37.12
CA ASN A 158 6.74 7.94 -35.91
C ASN A 158 5.54 8.28 -35.02
N SER A 159 4.55 9.04 -35.53
CA SER A 159 3.39 9.52 -34.77
C SER A 159 3.76 10.45 -33.60
N LYS A 160 4.93 11.10 -33.66
CA LYS A 160 5.36 12.08 -32.66
C LYS A 160 4.92 13.47 -33.08
N ILE A 161 4.37 14.22 -32.14
CA ILE A 161 3.97 15.61 -32.37
C ILE A 161 5.21 16.48 -32.54
N VAL A 162 5.27 17.19 -33.66
CA VAL A 162 6.37 18.10 -34.03
C VAL A 162 5.92 19.55 -34.14
N TYR A 163 4.61 19.78 -34.23
CA TYR A 163 4.01 21.11 -34.22
C TYR A 163 2.69 21.07 -33.45
N ASN A 164 2.38 22.16 -32.76
CA ASN A 164 1.06 22.38 -32.17
C ASN A 164 0.71 23.86 -32.18
N GLU A 165 -0.57 24.16 -32.41
CA GLU A 165 -1.11 25.52 -32.33
C GLU A 165 -2.60 25.48 -31.98
N VAL A 166 -3.09 26.54 -31.34
CA VAL A 166 -4.52 26.75 -31.09
C VAL A 166 -4.88 28.13 -31.61
N VAL A 167 -5.91 28.21 -32.45
CA VAL A 167 -6.33 29.44 -33.13
C VAL A 167 -7.83 29.63 -32.96
N ASP A 168 -8.25 30.85 -32.61
CA ASP A 168 -9.67 31.23 -32.61
C ASP A 168 -10.15 31.38 -34.06
N LEU A 169 -11.35 30.85 -34.36
CA LEU A 169 -11.97 30.92 -35.68
C LEU A 169 -13.11 31.95 -35.71
N LEU A 170 -13.52 32.34 -36.91
CA LEU A 170 -14.67 33.19 -37.14
C LEU A 170 -15.93 32.57 -36.53
N THR A 171 -16.72 33.40 -35.85
CA THR A 171 -18.02 33.03 -35.28
C THR A 171 -19.16 33.67 -36.07
N PHE A 172 -20.32 33.01 -36.08
CA PHE A 172 -21.52 33.56 -36.73
C PHE A 172 -21.93 34.90 -36.11
N ASP A 173 -21.77 35.06 -34.78
CA ASP A 173 -22.06 36.32 -34.10
C ASP A 173 -21.09 37.44 -34.48
N ALA A 174 -19.86 37.14 -34.92
CA ALA A 174 -18.99 38.14 -35.52
C ALA A 174 -19.57 38.66 -36.84
N VAL A 175 -20.11 37.77 -37.68
CA VAL A 175 -20.74 38.14 -38.96
C VAL A 175 -21.99 39.01 -38.75
N LYS A 176 -22.83 38.71 -37.74
CA LYS A 176 -23.99 39.54 -37.37
C LYS A 176 -23.66 40.98 -37.03
N ARG A 177 -22.43 41.24 -36.57
CA ARG A 177 -21.97 42.59 -36.20
C ARG A 177 -21.42 43.36 -37.40
N THR A 178 -21.27 42.72 -38.56
CA THR A 178 -20.76 43.38 -39.77
C THR A 178 -21.86 44.15 -40.49
N HIS A 179 -21.46 45.14 -41.29
CA HIS A 179 -22.39 45.89 -42.15
C HIS A 179 -22.98 45.08 -43.31
N PHE A 180 -22.46 43.87 -43.55
CA PHE A 180 -22.95 42.95 -44.59
C PHE A 180 -24.08 42.04 -44.11
N TYR A 181 -24.47 42.16 -42.83
CA TYR A 181 -25.56 41.38 -42.27
C TYR A 181 -26.90 42.04 -42.61
N GLU A 182 -27.65 41.43 -43.52
CA GLU A 182 -29.02 41.86 -43.86
C GLU A 182 -30.06 40.99 -43.15
N ASP A 183 -29.97 39.66 -43.33
CA ASP A 183 -30.82 38.68 -42.65
C ASP A 183 -30.03 37.43 -42.20
N ASN A 184 -30.69 36.52 -41.47
CA ASN A 184 -30.06 35.29 -40.97
C ASN A 184 -29.66 34.32 -42.08
N LEU A 185 -30.36 34.28 -43.22
CA LEU A 185 -30.11 33.31 -44.29
C LEU A 185 -28.90 33.72 -45.13
N GLU A 186 -28.85 34.98 -45.53
CA GLU A 186 -27.71 35.58 -46.23
C GLU A 186 -26.51 35.68 -45.30
N GLY A 187 -26.73 36.04 -44.04
CA GLY A 187 -25.69 36.02 -43.02
C GLY A 187 -25.04 34.64 -42.87
N GLN A 188 -25.83 33.55 -42.91
CA GLN A 188 -25.29 32.19 -42.80
C GLN A 188 -24.44 31.83 -44.02
N LYS A 189 -24.87 32.18 -45.23
CA LYS A 189 -24.08 31.94 -46.46
C LYS A 189 -22.76 32.70 -46.42
N LEU A 190 -22.82 33.98 -46.04
CA LEU A 190 -21.63 34.81 -45.90
C LEU A 190 -20.68 34.23 -44.84
N PHE A 191 -21.22 33.76 -43.72
CA PHE A 191 -20.42 33.07 -42.70
C PHE A 191 -19.74 31.82 -43.25
N ASP A 192 -20.48 30.95 -43.94
CA ASP A 192 -19.93 29.70 -44.49
C ASP A 192 -18.80 29.98 -45.50
N GLU A 193 -18.92 31.02 -46.33
CA GLU A 193 -17.89 31.45 -47.29
C GLU A 193 -16.65 32.03 -46.59
N LEU A 194 -16.84 32.96 -45.66
CA LEU A 194 -15.75 33.57 -44.90
C LEU A 194 -15.00 32.55 -44.04
N TYR A 195 -15.75 31.63 -43.42
CA TYR A 195 -15.20 30.56 -42.59
C TYR A 195 -14.36 29.58 -43.42
N TYR A 196 -14.81 29.22 -44.62
CA TYR A 196 -14.02 28.41 -45.55
C TYR A 196 -12.72 29.11 -45.96
N LEU A 197 -12.79 30.40 -46.30
CA LEU A 197 -11.62 31.20 -46.69
C LEU A 197 -10.60 31.28 -45.53
N GLU A 198 -11.06 31.61 -44.32
CA GLU A 198 -10.20 31.69 -43.14
C GLU A 198 -9.49 30.37 -42.85
N LEU A 199 -10.21 29.24 -42.93
CA LEU A 199 -9.61 27.92 -42.74
C LEU A 199 -8.59 27.58 -43.83
N SER A 200 -8.86 27.91 -45.10
CA SER A 200 -7.93 27.66 -46.19
C SER A 200 -6.63 28.46 -46.01
N GLU A 201 -6.75 29.77 -45.73
CA GLU A 201 -5.60 30.65 -45.49
C GLU A 201 -4.79 30.21 -44.26
N LEU A 202 -5.47 29.85 -43.17
CA LEU A 202 -4.83 29.36 -41.95
C LEU A 202 -4.02 28.10 -42.23
N LEU A 203 -4.58 27.16 -42.97
CA LEU A 203 -3.92 25.92 -43.31
C LEU A 203 -2.69 26.16 -44.20
N GLN A 204 -2.82 26.97 -45.26
CA GLN A 204 -1.71 27.33 -46.13
C GLN A 204 -0.58 28.02 -45.35
N LYS A 205 -0.93 28.94 -44.45
CA LYS A 205 0.01 29.64 -43.57
C LYS A 205 0.77 28.65 -42.68
N ILE A 206 0.08 27.70 -42.07
CA ILE A 206 0.70 26.70 -41.18
C ILE A 206 1.64 25.79 -41.96
N LEU A 207 1.19 25.24 -43.09
CA LEU A 207 2.03 24.39 -43.92
C LEU A 207 3.28 25.13 -44.39
N LYS A 208 3.14 26.38 -44.85
CA LYS A 208 4.26 27.21 -45.27
C LYS A 208 5.25 27.44 -44.13
N ASN A 209 4.78 27.95 -42.99
CA ASN A 209 5.63 28.23 -41.83
C ASN A 209 6.32 26.96 -41.30
N PHE A 210 5.62 25.83 -41.32
CA PHE A 210 6.16 24.55 -40.88
C PHE A 210 7.27 24.06 -41.82
N HIS A 211 7.05 24.07 -43.14
CA HIS A 211 8.06 23.62 -44.11
C HIS A 211 9.27 24.57 -44.23
N GLU A 212 9.11 25.86 -43.92
CA GLU A 212 10.23 26.80 -43.79
C GLU A 212 11.12 26.48 -42.58
N SER A 213 10.53 26.04 -41.47
CA SER A 213 11.24 25.76 -40.22
C SER A 213 11.76 24.32 -40.08
N GLN A 214 11.05 23.32 -40.64
CA GLN A 214 11.31 21.89 -40.46
C GLN A 214 11.38 21.17 -41.82
N LYS A 215 12.48 21.39 -42.54
CA LYS A 215 12.66 20.91 -43.93
C LYS A 215 12.68 19.38 -44.10
N GLU A 216 12.95 18.63 -43.03
CA GLU A 216 13.10 17.17 -43.09
C GLU A 216 11.77 16.41 -42.94
N ILE A 217 10.70 17.09 -42.49
CA ILE A 217 9.41 16.46 -42.21
C ILE A 217 8.44 16.80 -43.35
N PHE A 218 8.02 15.76 -44.07
CA PHE A 218 7.06 15.89 -45.16
C PHE A 218 5.66 15.48 -44.70
N ILE A 219 4.68 16.35 -44.93
CA ILE A 219 3.27 16.11 -44.60
C ILE A 219 2.61 15.48 -45.83
N GLN A 220 2.00 14.32 -45.65
CA GLN A 220 1.37 13.54 -46.73
C GLN A 220 -0.14 13.77 -46.82
N LYS A 221 -0.78 14.09 -45.69
CA LYS A 221 -2.22 14.31 -45.63
C LYS A 221 -2.62 15.32 -44.56
N VAL A 222 -3.78 15.92 -44.77
CA VAL A 222 -4.52 16.74 -43.81
C VAL A 222 -5.73 15.94 -43.35
N SER A 223 -6.00 15.91 -42.05
CA SER A 223 -7.14 15.21 -41.47
C SER A 223 -7.95 16.19 -40.62
N PHE A 224 -9.16 16.49 -41.08
CA PHE A 224 -10.13 17.29 -40.33
C PHE A 224 -10.94 16.40 -39.41
N LEU A 225 -10.94 16.75 -38.12
CA LEU A 225 -11.69 16.10 -37.06
C LEU A 225 -12.87 17.01 -36.70
N PHE A 226 -14.07 16.62 -37.14
CA PHE A 226 -15.29 17.40 -36.94
C PHE A 226 -16.12 16.85 -35.78
N ALA A 227 -16.32 17.67 -34.75
CA ALA A 227 -17.39 17.43 -33.77
C ALA A 227 -18.77 17.75 -34.36
N LEU A 228 -18.83 18.82 -35.15
CA LEU A 228 -19.95 19.19 -36.01
C LEU A 228 -19.38 19.48 -37.40
N ARG A 229 -20.02 18.96 -38.44
CA ARG A 229 -19.53 19.11 -39.81
C ARG A 229 -19.81 20.53 -40.31
N ASN A 230 -18.77 21.33 -40.41
CA ASN A 230 -18.86 22.74 -40.86
C ASN A 230 -18.40 22.94 -42.31
N LEU A 231 -17.82 21.92 -42.95
CA LEU A 231 -17.38 21.98 -44.34
C LEU A 231 -18.12 20.96 -45.22
N THR A 232 -18.48 21.40 -46.43
CA THR A 232 -19.08 20.53 -47.44
C THR A 232 -18.03 19.61 -48.05
N LYS A 233 -18.46 18.49 -48.67
CA LYS A 233 -17.54 17.58 -49.37
C LYS A 233 -16.83 18.26 -50.55
N GLU A 234 -17.52 19.18 -51.22
CA GLU A 234 -16.98 19.96 -52.32
C GLU A 234 -15.84 20.88 -51.84
N GLN A 235 -16.06 21.62 -50.75
CA GLN A 235 -15.03 22.44 -50.11
C GLN A 235 -13.78 21.63 -49.72
N LEU A 236 -13.96 20.43 -49.15
CA LEU A 236 -12.82 19.55 -48.81
C LEU A 236 -12.08 19.05 -50.06
N THR A 237 -12.81 18.77 -51.14
CA THR A 237 -12.22 18.36 -52.42
C THR A 237 -11.42 19.51 -53.04
N ASN A 238 -11.95 20.72 -52.98
CA ASN A 238 -11.26 21.93 -53.44
C ASN A 238 -9.97 22.16 -52.64
N LEU A 239 -10.01 22.06 -51.31
CA LEU A 239 -8.81 22.11 -50.47
C LEU A 239 -7.79 21.05 -50.86
N SER A 240 -8.21 19.81 -51.13
CA SER A 240 -7.29 18.75 -51.55
C SER A 240 -6.58 19.09 -52.86
N LEU A 241 -7.30 19.68 -53.82
CA LEU A 241 -6.75 20.10 -55.11
C LEU A 241 -5.81 21.31 -54.97
N GLU A 242 -6.21 22.32 -54.21
CA GLU A 242 -5.43 23.54 -53.94
C GLU A 242 -4.11 23.23 -53.23
N LEU A 243 -4.15 22.35 -52.22
CA LEU A 243 -2.98 22.00 -51.41
C LEU A 243 -2.11 20.92 -52.06
N MET A 244 -2.60 20.24 -53.09
CA MET A 244 -2.01 19.04 -53.67
C MET A 244 -1.71 17.95 -52.61
N LEU A 245 -2.52 17.90 -51.56
CA LEU A 245 -2.43 16.95 -50.45
C LEU A 245 -3.76 16.20 -50.31
N LYS A 246 -3.69 14.97 -49.78
CA LYS A 246 -4.90 14.24 -49.42
C LYS A 246 -5.58 14.92 -48.25
N VAL A 247 -6.86 15.28 -48.39
CA VAL A 247 -7.68 15.84 -47.30
C VAL A 247 -8.74 14.82 -46.91
N ASP A 248 -8.65 14.31 -45.69
CA ASP A 248 -9.60 13.36 -45.11
C ASP A 248 -10.47 14.05 -44.05
N ASP A 249 -11.76 13.69 -43.99
CA ASP A 249 -12.66 14.09 -42.91
C ASP A 249 -13.04 12.91 -42.00
N TYR A 250 -13.03 13.17 -40.69
CA TYR A 250 -13.46 12.23 -39.67
C TYR A 250 -14.51 12.88 -38.77
N SER A 251 -15.63 12.19 -38.59
CA SER A 251 -16.62 12.55 -37.57
C SER A 251 -16.12 12.08 -36.21
N VAL A 252 -16.06 12.99 -35.24
CA VAL A 252 -15.63 12.68 -33.87
C VAL A 252 -16.80 12.89 -32.92
N ASP A 253 -17.29 11.80 -32.34
CA ASP A 253 -18.25 11.89 -31.23
C ASP A 253 -17.50 12.15 -29.92
N ILE A 254 -17.62 13.38 -29.43
CA ILE A 254 -16.98 13.84 -28.20
C ILE A 254 -17.41 12.98 -27.01
N HIS A 255 -18.68 12.59 -26.92
CA HIS A 255 -19.16 11.83 -25.78
C HIS A 255 -18.56 10.43 -25.77
N ASP A 256 -18.50 9.74 -26.91
CA ASP A 256 -17.84 8.43 -26.99
C ASP A 256 -16.36 8.50 -26.64
N GLU A 257 -15.66 9.55 -27.08
CA GLU A 257 -14.26 9.76 -26.71
C GLU A 257 -14.11 9.98 -25.20
N LEU A 258 -14.95 10.82 -24.60
CA LEU A 258 -14.97 11.04 -23.14
C LEU A 258 -15.33 9.78 -22.34
N PHE A 259 -16.24 8.93 -22.84
CA PHE A 259 -16.53 7.63 -22.22
C PHE A 259 -15.30 6.71 -22.28
N SER A 260 -14.57 6.71 -23.39
CA SER A 260 -13.36 5.90 -23.52
C SER A 260 -12.24 6.37 -22.59
N LEU A 261 -12.06 7.70 -22.46
CA LEU A 261 -11.07 8.33 -21.59
C LEU A 261 -11.39 8.08 -20.11
N SER A 262 -12.63 8.33 -19.69
CA SER A 262 -13.07 8.15 -18.29
C SER A 262 -13.05 6.70 -17.81
N ARG A 263 -13.20 5.72 -18.73
CA ARG A 263 -13.05 4.30 -18.41
C ARG A 263 -11.60 3.85 -18.24
N ASN A 264 -10.65 4.54 -18.88
CA ASN A 264 -9.22 4.21 -18.87
C ASN A 264 -8.36 5.36 -18.32
N PRO A 265 -8.54 5.76 -17.04
CA PRO A 265 -7.89 6.95 -16.47
C PRO A 265 -6.36 6.82 -16.33
N ASN A 266 -5.82 5.61 -16.51
CA ASN A 266 -4.37 5.37 -16.44
C ASN A 266 -3.64 5.78 -17.72
N VAL A 267 -4.33 5.88 -18.86
CA VAL A 267 -3.72 6.18 -20.16
C VAL A 267 -3.58 7.69 -20.35
N LEU A 268 -4.64 8.44 -20.03
CA LEU A 268 -4.63 9.90 -20.10
C LEU A 268 -5.26 10.48 -18.83
N LYS A 269 -4.47 11.29 -18.12
CA LYS A 269 -4.89 11.86 -16.84
C LYS A 269 -5.78 13.07 -17.07
N SER A 270 -6.86 13.17 -16.32
CA SER A 270 -7.71 14.35 -16.27
C SER A 270 -7.10 15.47 -15.40
N PHE A 271 -7.53 16.73 -15.60
CA PHE A 271 -7.18 17.88 -14.75
C PHE A 271 -7.72 17.79 -13.33
N VAL A 272 -8.68 16.90 -13.09
CA VAL A 272 -9.27 16.73 -11.77
C VAL A 272 -9.23 15.26 -11.39
N VAL A 273 -8.96 15.01 -10.12
CA VAL A 273 -9.01 13.68 -9.55
C VAL A 273 -10.46 13.33 -9.22
N PRO A 274 -10.94 12.12 -9.57
CA PRO A 274 -12.32 11.70 -9.27
C PRO A 274 -12.67 11.80 -7.80
N ARG A 275 -13.90 12.22 -7.51
CA ARG A 275 -14.38 12.37 -6.14
C ARG A 275 -14.47 11.01 -5.46
N LYS A 276 -14.17 10.97 -4.15
CA LYS A 276 -14.30 9.75 -3.33
C LYS A 276 -15.78 9.33 -3.27
N LYS A 277 -16.12 8.23 -3.93
CA LYS A 277 -17.50 7.70 -3.95
C LYS A 277 -17.83 6.99 -2.64
N LYS A 278 -19.03 7.25 -2.10
CA LYS A 278 -19.51 6.59 -0.88
C LYS A 278 -19.69 5.11 -1.17
N LYS A 279 -18.92 4.25 -0.49
CA LYS A 279 -19.16 2.80 -0.56
C LYS A 279 -20.47 2.52 0.16
N LYS A 280 -21.51 2.05 -0.56
CA LYS A 280 -22.68 1.45 0.11
C LYS A 280 -22.17 0.35 1.04
N LYS A 281 -22.45 0.49 2.34
CA LYS A 281 -22.23 -0.59 3.30
C LYS A 281 -23.15 -1.73 2.87
N ASP A 282 -22.56 -2.84 2.47
CA ASP A 282 -23.31 -4.03 2.12
C ASP A 282 -24.13 -4.46 3.34
N SER A 283 -25.46 -4.52 3.22
CA SER A 283 -26.35 -4.86 4.33
C SER A 283 -26.04 -6.24 4.91
N ARG A 284 -25.36 -7.11 4.14
CA ARG A 284 -24.82 -8.39 4.61
C ARG A 284 -23.86 -8.24 5.79
N TYR A 285 -23.10 -7.15 5.90
CA TYR A 285 -22.22 -6.93 7.05
C TYR A 285 -22.97 -6.66 8.35
N ILE A 286 -24.20 -6.13 8.27
CA ILE A 286 -25.06 -5.97 9.45
C ILE A 286 -25.50 -7.35 9.96
N PHE A 287 -25.87 -8.27 9.06
CA PHE A 287 -26.20 -9.65 9.43
C PHE A 287 -25.00 -10.39 10.03
N VAL A 288 -23.80 -10.20 9.48
CA VAL A 288 -22.56 -10.77 10.05
C VAL A 288 -22.30 -10.19 11.45
N PHE A 289 -22.49 -8.89 11.65
CA PHE A 289 -22.33 -8.26 12.96
C PHE A 289 -23.33 -8.79 13.99
N ILE A 290 -24.60 -8.97 13.62
CA ILE A 290 -25.63 -9.57 14.48
C ILE A 290 -25.28 -11.03 14.82
N LEU A 291 -24.81 -11.81 13.84
CA LEU A 291 -24.37 -13.19 14.07
C LEU A 291 -23.21 -13.24 15.07
N PHE A 292 -22.20 -12.39 14.91
CA PHE A 292 -21.10 -12.29 15.87
C PHE A 292 -21.61 -11.87 17.24
N ALA A 293 -22.49 -10.88 17.34
CA ALA A 293 -23.07 -10.45 18.62
C ALA A 293 -23.82 -11.59 19.32
N MET A 294 -24.60 -12.39 18.58
CA MET A 294 -25.26 -13.59 19.11
C MET A 294 -24.25 -14.66 19.55
N MET A 295 -23.19 -14.90 18.78
CA MET A 295 -22.12 -15.83 19.16
C MET A 295 -21.36 -15.36 20.40
N PHE A 296 -21.05 -14.07 20.50
CA PHE A 296 -20.40 -13.50 21.69
C PHE A 296 -21.31 -13.58 22.91
N TYR A 297 -22.60 -13.28 22.76
CA TYR A 297 -23.56 -13.39 23.84
C TYR A 297 -23.74 -14.85 24.30
N GLY A 298 -23.88 -15.78 23.35
CA GLY A 298 -23.94 -17.22 23.62
C GLY A 298 -22.66 -17.73 24.28
N GLY A 299 -21.50 -17.34 23.73
CA GLY A 299 -20.19 -17.65 24.28
C GLY A 299 -19.98 -17.08 25.68
N TYR A 300 -20.45 -15.86 25.95
CA TYR A 300 -20.41 -15.24 27.28
C TYR A 300 -21.30 -15.98 28.29
N LYS A 301 -22.52 -16.38 27.87
CA LYS A 301 -23.44 -17.20 28.67
C LYS A 301 -22.82 -18.56 29.02
N ILE A 302 -22.22 -19.23 28.04
CA ILE A 302 -21.50 -20.50 28.23
C ILE A 302 -20.27 -20.27 29.11
N TYR A 303 -19.56 -19.16 28.91
CA TYR A 303 -18.34 -18.87 29.63
C TYR A 303 -18.61 -18.72 31.14
N ASN A 304 -19.67 -17.99 31.49
CA ASN A 304 -20.06 -17.83 32.88
C ASN A 304 -20.64 -19.11 33.51
N MET A 305 -21.09 -20.07 32.71
CA MET A 305 -21.65 -21.34 33.19
C MET A 305 -20.58 -22.43 33.37
N ILE A 306 -19.43 -22.29 32.69
CA ILE A 306 -18.33 -23.24 32.74
C ILE A 306 -17.23 -22.71 33.65
N ASP A 307 -16.87 -23.49 34.67
CA ASP A 307 -15.70 -23.21 35.51
C ASP A 307 -14.42 -23.64 34.78
N PHE A 308 -13.93 -22.80 33.86
CA PHE A 308 -12.73 -23.11 33.08
C PHE A 308 -11.48 -23.30 33.93
N ARG A 309 -11.45 -22.81 35.19
CA ARG A 309 -10.35 -23.10 36.10
C ARG A 309 -10.34 -24.58 36.47
N LYS A 310 -11.49 -25.15 36.85
CA LYS A 310 -11.60 -26.60 37.11
C LYS A 310 -11.24 -27.44 35.88
N ILE A 311 -11.63 -27.01 34.69
CA ILE A 311 -11.36 -27.76 33.45
C ILE A 311 -9.89 -27.63 33.02
N ALA A 312 -9.29 -26.43 33.10
CA ALA A 312 -7.89 -26.23 32.75
C ALA A 312 -6.92 -26.89 33.73
N ILE A 313 -7.28 -26.96 35.02
CA ILE A 313 -6.54 -27.73 36.05
C ILE A 313 -6.65 -29.23 35.78
N ASN A 314 -7.85 -29.74 35.43
CA ASN A 314 -8.02 -31.14 35.04
C ASN A 314 -7.32 -31.52 33.74
N LEU A 315 -7.11 -30.57 32.82
CA LEU A 315 -6.49 -30.79 31.51
C LEU A 315 -5.00 -30.41 31.45
N ASN A 316 -4.39 -29.98 32.57
CA ASN A 316 -2.97 -29.57 32.66
C ASN A 316 -2.52 -28.54 31.59
N LEU A 317 -3.43 -27.72 31.05
CA LEU A 317 -3.14 -26.75 29.96
C LEU A 317 -2.55 -25.43 30.46
N ILE A 318 -2.62 -25.18 31.77
CA ILE A 318 -2.03 -24.03 32.45
C ILE A 318 -1.30 -24.62 33.66
N GLU A 319 0.04 -24.49 33.71
CA GLU A 319 0.71 -24.51 35.02
C GLU A 319 0.10 -23.34 35.78
N ALA A 320 -0.75 -23.64 36.77
CA ALA A 320 -1.33 -22.64 37.64
C ALA A 320 -0.22 -21.66 38.00
N THR A 321 -0.41 -20.37 37.71
CA THR A 321 0.45 -19.34 38.31
C THR A 321 0.30 -19.53 39.80
N LYS A 322 1.26 -20.24 40.38
CA LYS A 322 1.39 -20.35 41.83
C LYS A 322 1.43 -18.91 42.29
N THR A 323 0.47 -18.52 43.11
CA THR A 323 0.75 -17.50 44.13
C THR A 323 2.00 -18.00 44.86
N ILE A 324 3.16 -17.46 44.51
CA ILE A 324 4.44 -17.84 45.11
C ILE A 324 4.37 -17.29 46.53
N ASN A 325 4.03 -18.15 47.49
CA ASN A 325 4.02 -17.79 48.90
C ASN A 325 5.35 -18.29 49.48
N LEU A 326 6.27 -17.36 49.73
CA LEU A 326 7.53 -17.65 50.42
C LEU A 326 7.45 -17.05 51.83
N GLU A 327 7.60 -17.92 52.82
CA GLU A 327 7.72 -17.53 54.24
C GLU A 327 9.19 -17.34 54.64
N LYS A 328 10.15 -17.80 53.81
CA LYS A 328 11.58 -17.68 54.04
C LYS A 328 12.31 -17.49 52.71
N LEU A 329 13.50 -16.90 52.77
CA LEU A 329 14.39 -16.77 51.61
C LEU A 329 14.71 -18.15 51.02
N PRO A 330 14.69 -18.30 49.68
CA PRO A 330 15.05 -19.56 49.04
C PRO A 330 16.53 -19.89 49.29
N ASP A 331 16.84 -21.19 49.38
CA ASP A 331 18.22 -21.68 49.37
C ASP A 331 18.77 -21.55 47.95
N HIS A 332 19.50 -20.46 47.71
CA HIS A 332 20.00 -20.15 46.38
C HIS A 332 21.08 -21.12 45.93
N ILE A 333 21.92 -21.62 46.85
CA ILE A 333 22.94 -22.62 46.53
C ILE A 333 22.28 -23.90 46.06
N LEU A 334 21.25 -24.38 46.78
CA LEU A 334 20.52 -25.60 46.38
C LEU A 334 19.83 -25.44 45.02
N ASN A 335 19.15 -24.31 44.82
CA ASN A 335 18.42 -24.05 43.57
C ASN A 335 19.36 -23.91 42.37
N ASN A 336 20.44 -23.15 42.52
CA ASN A 336 21.45 -22.94 41.48
C ASN A 336 22.21 -24.25 41.19
N SER A 337 22.53 -25.03 42.22
CA SER A 337 23.18 -26.34 42.08
C SER A 337 22.31 -27.33 41.29
N LYS A 338 20.99 -27.34 41.49
CA LYS A 338 20.08 -28.18 40.69
C LYS A 338 20.13 -27.83 39.20
N ILE A 339 20.14 -26.53 38.87
CA ILE A 339 20.25 -26.06 37.50
C ILE A 339 21.62 -26.42 36.91
N GLU A 340 22.70 -26.19 37.65
CA GLU A 340 24.06 -26.51 37.26
C GLU A 340 24.21 -28.01 36.91
N HIS A 341 23.76 -28.89 37.81
CA HIS A 341 23.82 -30.34 37.60
C HIS A 341 22.95 -30.78 36.42
N ARG A 342 21.81 -30.12 36.19
CA ARG A 342 20.98 -30.40 35.01
C ARG A 342 21.70 -30.08 33.71
N ILE A 343 22.31 -28.90 33.61
CA ILE A 343 23.08 -28.50 32.43
C ILE A 343 24.28 -29.44 32.22
N LYS A 344 25.01 -29.80 33.30
CA LYS A 344 26.10 -30.79 33.23
C LYS A 344 25.61 -32.16 32.75
N ALA A 345 24.46 -32.62 33.23
CA ALA A 345 23.89 -33.89 32.78
C ALA A 345 23.56 -33.86 31.28
N ILE A 346 22.99 -32.76 30.78
CA ILE A 346 22.69 -32.60 29.35
C ILE A 346 23.97 -32.70 28.51
N PHE A 347 25.03 -31.96 28.89
CA PHE A 347 26.31 -32.04 28.18
C PHE A 347 26.94 -33.43 28.26
N ASN A 348 26.89 -34.10 29.42
CA ASN A 348 27.40 -35.45 29.59
C ASN A 348 26.63 -36.51 28.79
N THR A 349 25.34 -36.28 28.53
CA THR A 349 24.52 -37.18 27.69
C THR A 349 24.70 -36.94 26.19
N THR A 350 25.44 -35.89 25.78
CA THR A 350 25.63 -35.54 24.38
C THR A 350 26.79 -36.34 23.77
N PRO A 351 26.56 -37.16 22.72
CA PRO A 351 27.62 -37.92 22.06
C PRO A 351 28.65 -37.03 21.35
N GLN A 352 29.89 -37.51 21.20
CA GLN A 352 31.02 -36.75 20.63
C GLN A 352 30.77 -36.25 19.19
N ASN A 353 29.98 -36.96 18.38
CA ASN A 353 29.65 -36.57 17.00
C ASN A 353 28.34 -35.76 16.88
N VAL A 354 27.88 -35.17 17.99
CA VAL A 354 26.74 -34.27 18.04
C VAL A 354 27.20 -32.92 18.60
N MET A 355 26.96 -31.87 17.83
CA MET A 355 27.24 -30.50 18.25
C MET A 355 25.93 -29.80 18.63
N ILE A 356 25.88 -29.22 19.83
CA ILE A 356 24.76 -28.36 20.25
C ILE A 356 25.00 -26.95 19.71
N ASN A 357 24.11 -26.50 18.84
CA ASN A 357 24.13 -25.14 18.30
C ASN A 357 23.31 -24.18 19.18
N GLU A 358 22.21 -24.67 19.75
CA GLU A 358 21.33 -23.91 20.63
C GLU A 358 20.73 -24.84 21.70
N LEU A 359 20.69 -24.38 22.94
CA LEU A 359 20.10 -25.07 24.09
C LEU A 359 19.12 -24.13 24.77
N ILE A 360 17.88 -24.57 24.94
CA ILE A 360 16.84 -23.84 25.67
C ILE A 360 16.32 -24.74 26.79
N LEU A 361 16.66 -24.40 28.03
CA LEU A 361 16.20 -25.11 29.22
C LEU A 361 15.06 -24.34 29.87
N LYS A 362 13.84 -24.86 29.73
CA LYS A 362 12.61 -24.40 30.42
C LYS A 362 12.32 -25.33 31.61
N ASN A 363 11.26 -25.07 32.38
CA ASN A 363 10.93 -25.80 33.62
C ASN A 363 11.11 -27.31 33.53
N LYS A 364 10.25 -28.01 32.77
CA LYS A 364 10.33 -29.46 32.56
C LYS A 364 10.63 -29.83 31.11
N VAL A 365 11.12 -28.88 30.32
CA VAL A 365 11.29 -29.03 28.88
C VAL A 365 12.67 -28.54 28.48
N LEU A 366 13.36 -29.34 27.68
CA LEU A 366 14.63 -29.03 27.03
C LEU A 366 14.42 -29.02 25.53
N GLU A 367 14.81 -27.93 24.87
CA GLU A 367 14.85 -27.84 23.41
C GLU A 367 16.31 -27.67 22.98
N LEU A 368 16.78 -28.54 22.08
CA LEU A 368 18.12 -28.47 21.50
C LEU A 368 18.02 -28.31 19.99
N LYS A 369 18.77 -27.36 19.44
CA LYS A 369 19.12 -27.35 18.03
C LYS A 369 20.53 -27.93 17.91
N ILE A 370 20.66 -29.02 17.17
CA ILE A 370 21.94 -29.74 17.05
C ILE A 370 22.34 -29.95 15.60
N THR A 371 23.64 -30.16 15.39
CA THR A 371 24.19 -30.76 14.17
C THR A 371 24.67 -32.16 14.50
N ALA A 372 24.12 -33.16 13.82
CA ALA A 372 24.50 -34.56 13.99
C ALA A 372 25.23 -35.08 12.75
N LYS A 373 26.28 -35.88 12.96
CA LYS A 373 27.06 -36.47 11.86
C LYS A 373 26.23 -37.43 11.00
N ASP A 374 25.40 -38.26 11.62
CA ASP A 374 24.55 -39.28 10.99
C ASP A 374 23.33 -39.61 11.89
N ASN A 375 22.45 -40.49 11.41
CA ASN A 375 21.26 -40.93 12.13
C ASN A 375 21.58 -41.68 13.42
N GLU A 376 22.64 -42.50 13.42
CA GLU A 376 23.02 -43.29 14.59
C GLU A 376 23.37 -42.39 15.77
N ASN A 377 24.09 -41.29 15.53
CA ASN A 377 24.43 -40.32 16.55
C ASN A 377 23.20 -39.55 17.08
N LEU A 378 22.19 -39.30 16.23
CA LEU A 378 20.92 -38.72 16.67
C LEU A 378 20.14 -39.69 17.57
N ASP A 379 20.11 -40.97 17.22
CA ASP A 379 19.45 -42.01 18.01
C ASP A 379 20.17 -42.26 19.35
N LEU A 380 21.51 -42.24 19.35
CA LEU A 380 22.32 -42.33 20.58
C LEU A 380 22.06 -41.17 21.53
N LEU A 381 21.93 -39.95 21.01
CA LEU A 381 21.53 -38.78 21.82
C LEU A 381 20.14 -39.00 22.41
N LYS A 382 19.18 -39.44 21.59
CA LYS A 382 17.80 -39.70 22.04
C LYS A 382 17.77 -40.74 23.18
N GLN A 383 18.49 -41.84 23.03
CA GLN A 383 18.61 -42.87 24.06
C GLN A 383 19.27 -42.35 25.34
N SER A 384 20.28 -41.48 25.21
CA SER A 384 20.98 -40.90 26.36
C SER A 384 20.13 -39.88 27.11
N LEU A 385 19.36 -39.06 26.39
CA LEU A 385 18.42 -38.10 26.99
C LEU A 385 17.23 -38.79 27.67
N ASN A 386 16.78 -39.94 27.18
CA ASN A 386 15.73 -40.75 27.83
C ASN A 386 16.12 -41.24 29.25
N LYS A 387 17.42 -41.15 29.63
CA LYS A 387 17.86 -41.44 31.00
C LYS A 387 17.54 -40.31 31.98
N ILE A 388 17.35 -39.08 31.47
CA ILE A 388 17.17 -37.86 32.28
C ILE A 388 15.85 -37.12 31.97
N TYR A 389 15.10 -37.53 30.94
CA TYR A 389 13.76 -37.06 30.57
C TYR A 389 12.85 -38.23 30.19
N GLN A 390 11.55 -38.12 30.44
CA GLN A 390 10.59 -39.20 30.15
C GLN A 390 10.22 -39.30 28.67
N ILE A 391 10.15 -38.16 27.97
CA ILE A 391 9.76 -38.09 26.55
C ILE A 391 10.85 -37.35 25.78
N VAL A 392 11.38 -37.95 24.71
CA VAL A 392 12.34 -37.30 23.81
C VAL A 392 11.88 -37.46 22.36
N GLU A 393 11.55 -36.32 21.74
CA GLU A 393 11.13 -36.20 20.35
C GLU A 393 12.27 -35.59 19.53
N THR A 394 12.50 -36.12 18.33
CA THR A 394 13.57 -35.66 17.43
C THR A 394 12.98 -35.38 16.05
N LYS A 395 13.33 -34.25 15.45
CA LYS A 395 12.90 -33.88 14.10
C LYS A 395 14.08 -33.34 13.30
N LYS A 396 14.35 -33.92 12.14
CA LYS A 396 15.32 -33.36 11.19
C LYS A 396 14.75 -32.13 10.49
N LEU A 397 15.63 -31.17 10.18
CA LEU A 397 15.27 -30.00 9.39
C LEU A 397 15.23 -30.31 7.88
N ASP A 398 16.11 -31.20 7.40
CA ASP A 398 16.07 -31.77 6.05
C ASP A 398 16.09 -33.31 6.14
N GLU A 399 14.99 -33.95 5.73
CA GLU A 399 14.85 -35.40 5.76
C GLU A 399 15.72 -36.11 4.72
N LYS A 400 16.18 -35.41 3.67
CA LYS A 400 16.98 -35.97 2.58
C LYS A 400 18.48 -35.95 2.85
N GLN A 401 18.92 -35.17 3.84
CA GLN A 401 20.33 -35.05 4.18
C GLN A 401 20.75 -36.19 5.13
N GLU A 402 21.62 -37.07 4.62
CA GLU A 402 22.06 -38.27 5.35
C GLU A 402 23.22 -38.02 6.33
N SER A 403 24.05 -37.00 6.07
CA SER A 403 25.20 -36.66 6.93
C SER A 403 25.31 -35.16 7.23
N ASN A 404 25.84 -34.85 8.42
CA ASN A 404 26.04 -33.48 8.93
C ASN A 404 24.77 -32.61 8.82
N PHE A 405 23.63 -33.16 9.24
CA PHE A 405 22.34 -32.47 9.15
C PHE A 405 21.99 -31.78 10.47
N GLU A 406 21.13 -30.76 10.38
CA GLU A 406 20.56 -30.11 11.55
C GLU A 406 19.28 -30.82 12.02
N ALA A 407 19.11 -30.96 13.33
CA ALA A 407 17.92 -31.52 13.95
C ALA A 407 17.49 -30.72 15.18
N ILE A 408 16.19 -30.78 15.46
CA ILE A 408 15.56 -30.25 16.66
C ILE A 408 15.23 -31.44 17.57
N VAL A 409 15.68 -31.37 18.82
CA VAL A 409 15.37 -32.34 19.87
C VAL A 409 14.56 -31.65 20.95
N VAL A 410 13.39 -32.20 21.28
CA VAL A 410 12.53 -31.71 22.36
C VAL A 410 12.38 -32.81 23.39
N ALA A 411 12.92 -32.60 24.58
CA ALA A 411 12.78 -33.50 25.71
C ALA A 411 11.84 -32.90 26.75
N LYS A 412 10.88 -33.68 27.25
CA LYS A 412 9.84 -33.27 28.21
C LYS A 412 9.85 -34.19 29.43
N ASP A 413 9.35 -33.66 30.53
CA ASP A 413 9.18 -34.32 31.82
C ASP A 413 10.52 -34.79 32.41
N GLU A 414 11.20 -33.83 33.05
CA GLU A 414 12.49 -33.98 33.72
C GLU A 414 12.47 -35.10 34.78
N LEU A 415 13.40 -36.06 34.68
CA LEU A 415 13.62 -37.11 35.68
C LEU A 415 14.66 -36.67 36.71
N GLU A 416 14.53 -37.15 37.95
CA GLU A 416 15.54 -36.92 38.99
C GLU A 416 16.90 -37.52 38.60
N ILE A 417 17.97 -36.73 38.76
CA ILE A 417 19.34 -37.20 38.50
C ILE A 417 19.78 -38.03 39.70
N LYS A 418 20.07 -39.30 39.47
CA LYS A 418 20.59 -40.22 40.50
C LYS A 418 22.04 -39.87 40.85
N ASP A 419 22.42 -40.16 42.10
CA ASP A 419 23.80 -40.06 42.60
C ASP A 419 24.42 -38.66 42.56
N VAL A 420 23.61 -37.61 42.76
CA VAL A 420 24.07 -36.21 42.86
C VAL A 420 23.92 -35.69 44.28
N VAL A 421 24.99 -35.11 44.82
CA VAL A 421 24.96 -34.34 46.06
C VAL A 421 24.85 -32.86 45.69
N TYR A 422 23.72 -32.24 46.02
CA TYR A 422 23.51 -30.81 45.79
C TYR A 422 24.19 -29.98 46.88
N GLY A 423 24.65 -28.79 46.51
CA GLY A 423 25.06 -27.78 47.49
C GLY A 423 23.87 -27.36 48.35
N ILE A 424 24.13 -27.00 49.61
CA ILE A 424 23.14 -26.48 50.55
C ILE A 424 23.73 -25.24 51.20
N PHE A 425 22.96 -24.16 51.29
CA PHE A 425 23.38 -22.99 52.04
C PHE A 425 23.23 -23.27 53.54
N THR A 426 24.35 -23.24 54.27
CA THR A 426 24.41 -23.63 55.69
C THR A 426 24.56 -22.45 56.64
N LYS A 427 24.61 -21.23 56.11
CA LYS A 427 24.76 -19.98 56.87
C LYS A 427 23.43 -19.19 56.86
N ASP A 428 23.36 -18.13 57.65
CA ASP A 428 22.26 -17.17 57.57
C ASP A 428 22.58 -16.09 56.51
N TYR A 429 21.54 -15.63 55.81
CA TYR A 429 21.66 -14.54 54.83
C TYR A 429 21.84 -13.19 55.54
N LEU A 430 22.62 -12.29 54.93
CA LEU A 430 22.70 -10.90 55.39
C LEU A 430 21.36 -10.19 55.17
N GLN A 431 20.93 -9.42 56.17
CA GLN A 431 19.65 -8.68 56.17
C GLN A 431 19.83 -7.22 56.60
N ASP A 432 21.07 -6.73 56.56
CA ASP A 432 21.47 -5.47 57.20
C ASP A 432 20.96 -4.22 56.44
N GLU A 433 20.64 -4.38 55.15
CA GLU A 433 20.17 -3.30 54.26
C GLU A 433 19.14 -3.85 53.26
N LEU A 434 18.07 -3.09 53.03
CA LEU A 434 17.11 -3.36 51.95
C LEU A 434 17.62 -2.69 50.68
N PHE A 435 17.81 -3.48 49.62
CA PHE A 435 18.28 -2.96 48.36
C PHE A 435 17.09 -2.49 47.51
N ASP A 436 17.23 -1.31 46.92
CA ASP A 436 16.36 -0.91 45.83
C ASP A 436 16.83 -1.51 44.50
N LYS A 437 15.98 -1.40 43.48
CA LYS A 437 16.26 -1.94 42.15
C LYS A 437 17.62 -1.48 41.58
N ASP A 438 17.95 -0.21 41.76
CA ASP A 438 19.16 0.38 41.18
C ASP A 438 20.42 -0.13 41.90
N SER A 439 20.35 -0.27 43.23
CA SER A 439 21.42 -0.85 44.04
C SER A 439 21.66 -2.33 43.73
N ILE A 440 20.59 -3.13 43.55
CA ILE A 440 20.72 -4.53 43.13
C ILE A 440 21.38 -4.61 41.75
N ASN A 441 21.00 -3.73 40.82
CA ASN A 441 21.58 -3.71 39.49
C ASN A 441 23.09 -3.41 39.51
N GLU A 442 23.55 -2.47 40.35
CA GLU A 442 24.98 -2.20 40.53
C GLU A 442 25.72 -3.39 41.17
N GLN A 443 25.12 -4.06 42.16
CA GLN A 443 25.71 -5.27 42.74
C GLN A 443 25.84 -6.39 41.69
N LEU A 444 24.82 -6.62 40.87
CA LEU A 444 24.88 -7.62 39.80
C LEU A 444 25.94 -7.30 38.75
N LYS A 445 26.21 -6.02 38.44
CA LYS A 445 27.31 -5.62 37.54
C LYS A 445 28.69 -6.00 38.08
N ILE A 446 28.86 -6.01 39.40
CA ILE A 446 30.13 -6.41 40.04
C ILE A 446 30.29 -7.94 40.00
N LEU A 447 29.19 -8.69 40.13
CA LEU A 447 29.19 -10.16 40.17
C LEU A 447 29.32 -10.82 38.80
N LEU A 448 28.81 -10.15 37.76
CA LEU A 448 28.78 -10.67 36.40
C LEU A 448 29.98 -10.17 35.58
N PRO A 449 30.36 -10.87 34.49
CA PRO A 449 31.43 -10.41 33.60
C PRO A 449 31.19 -8.99 33.07
N GLU A 450 32.25 -8.18 32.90
CA GLU A 450 32.20 -6.75 32.53
C GLU A 450 31.36 -6.41 31.29
N HIS A 451 31.17 -7.37 30.37
CA HIS A 451 30.42 -7.19 29.13
C HIS A 451 28.98 -7.73 29.20
N SER A 452 28.49 -8.07 30.39
CA SER A 452 27.13 -8.59 30.57
C SER A 452 26.09 -7.48 30.51
N ILE A 453 25.01 -7.70 29.76
CA ILE A 453 23.89 -6.79 29.66
C ILE A 453 22.82 -7.23 30.66
N ILE A 454 22.55 -6.39 31.65
CA ILE A 454 21.57 -6.63 32.71
C ILE A 454 20.34 -5.77 32.44
N LYS A 455 19.15 -6.37 32.44
CA LYS A 455 17.86 -5.70 32.24
C LYS A 455 16.88 -6.12 33.31
N TYR A 456 16.37 -5.15 34.05
CA TYR A 456 15.28 -5.38 34.99
C TYR A 456 14.00 -5.83 34.27
N ILE A 457 13.33 -6.85 34.80
CA ILE A 457 12.07 -7.41 34.30
C ILE A 457 10.91 -6.91 35.16
N GLU A 458 10.86 -7.35 36.42
CA GLU A 458 9.75 -7.09 37.33
C GLU A 458 10.16 -7.32 38.79
N THR A 459 9.30 -6.84 39.70
CA THR A 459 9.38 -7.15 41.13
C THR A 459 8.13 -7.94 41.51
N LEU A 460 8.34 -9.15 42.04
CA LEU A 460 7.28 -10.03 42.49
C LEU A 460 7.19 -10.03 44.01
N ASN A 461 5.96 -10.00 44.49
CA ASN A 461 5.64 -9.86 45.89
C ASN A 461 5.17 -11.22 46.43
N ALA A 462 6.09 -11.99 47.01
CA ALA A 462 5.90 -13.38 47.43
C ALA A 462 5.66 -13.51 48.94
N ASN A 463 4.59 -12.87 49.45
CA ASN A 463 4.22 -12.80 50.86
C ASN A 463 5.26 -12.15 51.78
N GLN A 464 6.21 -12.89 52.37
CA GLN A 464 7.26 -12.31 53.24
C GLN A 464 8.54 -11.98 52.47
N VAL A 465 8.63 -12.39 51.19
CA VAL A 465 9.79 -12.16 50.33
C VAL A 465 9.42 -11.22 49.18
N GLU A 466 10.32 -10.30 48.85
CA GLU A 466 10.31 -9.51 47.63
C GLU A 466 11.37 -10.06 46.67
N ILE A 467 10.99 -10.31 45.43
CA ILE A 467 11.82 -10.93 44.40
C ILE A 467 12.02 -9.93 43.27
N PHE A 468 13.27 -9.53 43.02
CA PHE A 468 13.63 -8.67 41.89
C PHE A 468 14.22 -9.51 40.77
N SER A 469 13.54 -9.52 39.63
CA SER A 469 13.92 -10.33 38.47
C SER A 469 14.69 -9.50 37.44
N PHE A 470 15.87 -9.98 37.05
CA PHE A 470 16.74 -9.38 36.04
C PHE A 470 17.07 -10.39 34.96
N SER A 471 16.97 -9.98 33.70
CA SER A 471 17.50 -10.71 32.55
C SER A 471 18.98 -10.38 32.39
N VAL A 472 19.80 -11.41 32.24
CA VAL A 472 21.23 -11.30 32.01
C VAL A 472 21.56 -11.93 30.66
N ASN A 473 22.15 -11.14 29.77
CA ASN A 473 22.75 -11.60 28.52
C ASN A 473 24.27 -11.46 28.64
N THR A 474 25.03 -12.51 28.33
CA THR A 474 26.49 -12.48 28.37
C THR A 474 27.10 -13.37 27.29
N ILE A 475 28.34 -13.07 26.90
CA ILE A 475 29.09 -13.87 25.91
C ILE A 475 30.24 -14.56 26.62
N ILE A 476 30.23 -15.89 26.60
CA ILE A 476 31.28 -16.73 27.18
C ILE A 476 32.07 -17.47 26.10
N LYS A 477 33.31 -17.89 26.41
CA LYS A 477 34.17 -18.59 25.46
C LYS A 477 33.92 -20.09 25.48
N GLU A 478 33.78 -20.67 26.67
CA GLU A 478 33.54 -22.09 26.87
C GLU A 478 32.32 -22.33 27.78
N PRO A 479 31.57 -23.44 27.63
CA PRO A 479 30.43 -23.74 28.51
C PRO A 479 30.81 -23.80 30.00
N LYS A 480 32.08 -24.08 30.31
CA LYS A 480 32.59 -24.10 31.68
C LYS A 480 32.55 -22.72 32.34
N ASP A 481 32.68 -21.65 31.56
CA ASP A 481 32.66 -20.28 32.07
C ASP A 481 31.29 -19.92 32.68
N LEU A 482 30.19 -20.53 32.20
CA LEU A 482 28.87 -20.39 32.81
C LEU A 482 28.86 -20.90 34.26
N PHE A 483 29.55 -22.01 34.54
CA PHE A 483 29.63 -22.56 35.89
C PHE A 483 30.50 -21.70 36.82
N ASN A 484 31.48 -20.95 36.28
CA ASN A 484 32.22 -19.96 37.06
C ASN A 484 31.28 -18.81 37.48
N ILE A 485 30.39 -18.35 36.60
CA ILE A 485 29.38 -17.35 36.93
C ILE A 485 28.47 -17.86 38.05
N PHE A 486 28.00 -19.10 37.96
CA PHE A 486 27.15 -19.71 39.00
C PHE A 486 27.90 -19.83 40.33
N THR A 487 29.20 -20.15 40.29
CA THR A 487 30.05 -20.24 41.48
C THR A 487 30.21 -18.87 42.15
N ASN A 488 30.42 -17.80 41.37
CA ASN A 488 30.49 -16.44 41.89
C ASN A 488 29.17 -16.04 42.56
N ILE A 489 28.03 -16.29 41.90
CA ILE A 489 26.70 -16.02 42.46
C ILE A 489 26.48 -16.81 43.77
N ASN A 490 26.86 -18.09 43.80
CA ASN A 490 26.71 -18.94 44.98
C ASN A 490 27.66 -18.58 46.14
N SER A 491 28.66 -17.73 45.89
CA SER A 491 29.59 -17.27 46.93
C SER A 491 29.06 -16.07 47.72
N GLU A 492 27.97 -15.46 47.24
CA GLU A 492 27.33 -14.32 47.87
C GLU A 492 26.60 -14.69 49.17
N LEU A 493 26.52 -13.71 50.08
CA LEU A 493 25.80 -13.85 51.35
C LEU A 493 24.34 -13.37 51.25
N TYR A 494 23.87 -13.08 50.04
CA TYR A 494 22.49 -12.71 49.72
C TYR A 494 21.80 -13.84 48.93
N SER A 495 20.47 -13.91 48.99
CA SER A 495 19.71 -14.98 48.32
C SER A 495 19.51 -14.65 46.84
N ILE A 496 20.43 -15.12 45.99
CA ILE A 496 20.42 -14.84 44.54
C ILE A 496 20.20 -16.14 43.74
N THR A 497 18.98 -16.34 43.26
CA THR A 497 18.59 -17.53 42.50
C THR A 497 18.70 -17.33 41.01
N ILE A 498 19.17 -18.35 40.30
CA ILE A 498 19.16 -18.44 38.85
C ILE A 498 17.86 -19.12 38.46
N SER A 499 17.14 -18.52 37.51
CA SER A 499 15.81 -18.95 37.11
C SER A 499 15.78 -19.32 35.63
N LYS A 500 14.83 -20.18 35.28
CA LYS A 500 14.58 -20.61 33.90
C LYS A 500 13.69 -19.57 33.20
N PRO A 501 13.78 -19.37 31.88
CA PRO A 501 14.56 -20.17 30.92
C PRO A 501 16.05 -19.82 30.90
N ILE A 502 16.88 -20.81 30.59
CA ILE A 502 18.30 -20.63 30.27
C ILE A 502 18.49 -20.94 28.80
N LEU A 503 19.00 -19.97 28.05
CA LEU A 503 19.31 -20.08 26.63
C LEU A 503 20.83 -20.05 26.47
N MET A 504 21.37 -20.97 25.68
CA MET A 504 22.75 -20.94 25.23
C MET A 504 22.78 -21.09 23.73
N LYS A 505 23.43 -20.18 23.02
CA LYS A 505 23.50 -20.19 21.56
C LYS A 505 24.93 -20.00 21.10
N ASN A 506 25.39 -20.89 20.24
CA ASN A 506 26.72 -20.77 19.66
C ASN A 506 26.71 -19.71 18.55
N THR A 507 27.59 -18.72 18.65
CA THR A 507 27.72 -17.61 17.69
C THR A 507 29.18 -17.47 17.25
N ASN A 508 29.42 -16.65 16.21
CA ASN A 508 30.78 -16.39 15.73
C ASN A 508 31.67 -15.67 16.75
N LEU A 509 31.10 -15.05 17.79
CA LEU A 509 31.81 -14.28 18.82
C LEU A 509 32.05 -15.08 20.11
N GLY A 510 31.47 -16.28 20.23
CA GLY A 510 31.43 -17.09 21.45
C GLY A 510 30.04 -17.68 21.68
N ILE A 511 29.82 -18.23 22.88
CA ILE A 511 28.51 -18.73 23.29
C ILE A 511 27.75 -17.58 23.97
N GLU A 512 26.67 -17.15 23.34
CA GLU A 512 25.73 -16.21 23.92
C GLU A 512 24.85 -16.97 24.93
N VAL A 513 24.76 -16.47 26.17
CA VAL A 513 23.97 -17.06 27.24
C VAL A 513 23.00 -16.04 27.78
N ASP A 514 21.71 -16.40 27.77
CA ASP A 514 20.64 -15.64 28.41
C ASP A 514 20.04 -16.43 29.57
N PHE A 515 19.90 -15.79 30.72
CA PHE A 515 19.23 -16.37 31.88
C PHE A 515 18.60 -15.28 32.76
N ILE A 516 17.79 -15.70 33.72
CA ILE A 516 17.17 -14.81 34.69
C ILE A 516 17.87 -14.97 36.03
N ILE A 517 18.18 -13.84 36.67
CA ILE A 517 18.60 -13.77 38.06
C ILE A 517 17.46 -13.17 38.88
N GLU A 518 17.16 -13.81 39.99
CA GLU A 518 16.17 -13.39 40.98
C GLU A 518 16.92 -13.04 42.27
N PHE A 519 16.90 -11.77 42.65
CA PHE A 519 17.42 -11.31 43.95
C PHE A 519 16.27 -11.33 44.96
N ASN A 520 16.41 -12.13 46.02
CA ASN A 520 15.36 -12.34 47.01
C ASN A 520 15.74 -11.63 48.32
N GLN A 521 14.85 -10.76 48.82
CA GLN A 521 15.00 -10.11 50.12
C GLN A 521 13.74 -10.26 50.97
N LEU A 522 13.89 -10.32 52.29
CA LEU A 522 12.74 -10.32 53.20
C LEU A 522 12.13 -8.92 53.23
N LYS A 523 10.81 -8.86 53.37
CA LYS A 523 10.12 -7.61 53.64
C LYS A 523 10.17 -7.29 55.11
N ASN A 524 10.31 -6.01 55.42
CA ASN A 524 10.09 -5.49 56.76
C ASN A 524 8.61 -5.52 57.16
#